data_AF-A0A941RP76-F1
#
_entry.id   AF-A0A941RP76-F1
#
_cell.length_a   1.000
_cell.length_b   1.000
_cell.length_c   1.000
_cell.angle_alpha   90.00
_cell.angle_beta   90.00
_cell.angle_gamma   90.00
#
_symmetry.space_group_name_H-M   'P 1'
#
loop_
_entity.id
_entity.type
_entity.pdbx_description
1 polymer ?
#
loop_
_entity_poly.entity_id
_entity_poly.type
_entity_poly.pdbx_seq_one_letter_code
_entity_poly.pdbx_strand_id
1 'polypeptide(L)'
;MKLWLRHFRFLGAALAVVLTVLFAPIASAADDDQVGTFLTPFPNNDVYQVSVFGDDFAPGLLSGLQAAFNSDVRLNIQKQVTPLTGIAMRNFDAKVAALENAVADQPFNIAIVMTGQEDRISIRTDDGKRLPLGSEAWLIEYTRRIDRLMRVFKTRSAAVYWVGLPNLARSDANDLAQRINDVIRERAYLNGFKYIDAYQGFSDDNGGYSAYGPDLEGAIRLLRLRDGVNFTVAGNRKLAHFVEKELRPDLIQAKQNRNIPLLGSDAEQAKINPGNAVKAPAPSSPVAANNDANAKTPIVRAPGLNGTRASATADASGDQKQDDGKIILKIVSGNGRAETQTIPIVRPAIPASVVALMARREASGQRGDLLVDQIAGGLTLMSSISPSGNRDRGRLSPTQAPYFRLLVKGERLRPKPGRADDLTWPPKPDTTSEAKPMGQSPRG
;
A
#
# COMPACT_ATOMS: atom_id res chain seq x y z
N MET A 1 38.77 16.23 68.85
CA MET A 1 37.52 15.57 68.41
C MET A 1 36.76 16.47 67.43
N LYS A 2 37.30 16.66 66.21
CA LYS A 2 36.67 17.43 65.10
C LYS A 2 37.49 17.33 63.80
N LEU A 3 38.08 16.17 63.52
CA LEU A 3 38.93 15.96 62.33
C LEU A 3 38.69 14.58 61.68
N TRP A 4 37.45 14.10 61.70
CA TRP A 4 37.09 12.80 61.11
C TRP A 4 35.74 12.89 60.40
N LEU A 5 35.57 13.82 59.45
CA LEU A 5 34.35 13.89 58.64
C LEU A 5 34.51 14.60 57.28
N ARG A 6 35.69 14.54 56.65
CA ARG A 6 35.95 15.17 55.33
C ARG A 6 36.63 14.28 54.27
N HIS A 7 36.57 12.95 54.42
CA HIS A 7 37.04 12.03 53.39
C HIS A 7 35.98 11.07 52.81
N PHE A 8 34.71 11.20 53.18
CA PHE A 8 33.64 10.32 52.68
C PHE A 8 32.73 10.91 51.60
N ARG A 9 33.10 12.07 51.00
CA ARG A 9 32.27 12.72 49.96
C ARG A 9 32.80 12.64 48.53
N PHE A 10 33.91 11.92 48.29
CA PHE A 10 34.47 11.78 46.94
C PHE A 10 34.51 10.34 46.41
N LEU A 11 34.13 9.33 47.19
CA LEU A 11 34.03 7.94 46.69
C LEU A 11 32.63 7.54 46.21
N GLY A 12 31.59 8.33 46.51
CA GLY A 12 30.20 8.03 46.12
C GLY A 12 29.80 8.51 44.72
N ALA A 13 30.55 9.43 44.12
CA ALA A 13 30.21 10.02 42.82
C ALA A 13 30.84 9.29 41.62
N ALA A 14 31.89 8.48 41.83
CA ALA A 14 32.53 7.73 40.76
C ALA A 14 31.92 6.33 40.54
N LEU A 15 31.23 5.76 41.54
CA LEU A 15 30.58 4.45 41.42
C LEU A 15 29.17 4.51 40.81
N ALA A 16 28.53 5.69 40.80
CA ALA A 16 27.18 5.88 40.24
C ALA A 16 27.17 6.13 38.72
N VAL A 17 28.32 6.43 38.10
CA VAL A 17 28.43 6.66 36.65
C VAL A 17 28.81 5.37 35.88
N VAL A 18 29.35 4.36 36.58
CA VAL A 18 29.71 3.07 35.97
C VAL A 18 28.54 2.07 35.98
N LEU A 19 27.50 2.28 36.79
CA LEU A 19 26.34 1.37 36.86
C LEU A 19 25.17 1.76 35.94
N THR A 20 25.21 2.91 35.25
CA THR A 20 24.14 3.35 34.33
C THR A 20 24.41 3.01 32.85
N VAL A 21 25.52 2.35 32.53
CA VAL A 21 25.87 1.95 31.13
C VAL A 21 25.49 0.49 30.83
N LEU A 22 25.03 -0.29 31.83
CA LEU A 22 24.66 -1.71 31.66
C LEU A 22 23.16 -1.97 31.44
N PHE A 23 22.32 -0.94 31.38
CA PHE A 23 20.89 -1.04 31.06
C PHE A 23 20.45 -0.01 30.01
N ALA A 24 21.30 0.28 29.03
CA ALA A 24 20.79 0.85 27.78
C ALA A 24 19.98 -0.25 27.08
N PRO A 25 18.69 -0.07 26.77
CA PRO A 25 18.04 -0.95 25.83
C PRO A 25 18.85 -0.83 24.55
N ILE A 26 19.46 -1.94 24.13
CA ILE A 26 19.98 -2.09 22.79
C ILE A 26 18.76 -1.84 21.91
N ALA A 27 18.68 -0.63 21.35
CA ALA A 27 17.82 -0.37 20.22
C ALA A 27 18.36 -1.28 19.13
N SER A 28 17.82 -2.49 19.07
CA SER A 28 17.87 -3.29 17.87
C SER A 28 17.22 -2.40 16.81
N ALA A 29 18.06 -1.72 16.04
CA ALA A 29 17.72 -1.36 14.67
C ALA A 29 17.55 -2.70 13.93
N ALA A 30 16.43 -3.37 14.23
CA ALA A 30 15.84 -4.30 13.31
C ALA A 30 15.47 -3.45 12.11
N ASP A 31 16.23 -3.65 11.05
CA ASP A 31 15.84 -3.42 9.68
C ASP A 31 14.55 -4.23 9.47
N ASP A 32 13.43 -3.70 9.96
CA ASP A 32 12.10 -4.25 9.79
C ASP A 32 11.70 -3.83 8.39
N ASP A 33 12.16 -4.60 7.39
CA ASP A 33 11.54 -4.70 6.08
C ASP A 33 10.10 -5.18 6.32
N GLN A 34 9.25 -4.25 6.78
CA GLN A 34 7.84 -4.48 7.00
C GLN A 34 7.20 -4.71 5.64
N VAL A 35 7.08 -5.98 5.28
CA VAL A 35 5.91 -6.51 4.58
C VAL A 35 4.69 -6.48 5.54
N GLY A 36 4.55 -5.40 6.31
CA GLY A 36 3.51 -5.17 7.30
C GLY A 36 2.24 -4.74 6.58
N THR A 37 1.14 -5.47 6.77
CA THR A 37 -0.17 -4.99 6.35
C THR A 37 -0.55 -3.76 7.16
N PHE A 38 -1.24 -2.82 6.51
CA PHE A 38 -1.78 -1.63 7.16
C PHE A 38 -2.69 -1.95 8.35
N LEU A 39 -3.45 -3.05 8.25
CA LEU A 39 -4.21 -3.62 9.37
C LEU A 39 -3.44 -4.78 10.00
N THR A 40 -3.58 -4.93 11.32
CA THR A 40 -3.09 -6.12 12.04
C THR A 40 -3.77 -7.38 11.50
N PRO A 41 -3.02 -8.42 11.04
CA PRO A 41 -3.64 -9.67 10.56
C PRO A 41 -4.39 -10.46 11.63
N PHE A 42 -4.14 -10.17 12.91
CA PHE A 42 -4.63 -10.93 14.06
C PHE A 42 -5.35 -10.00 15.06
N PRO A 43 -6.53 -9.44 14.72
CA PRO A 43 -7.34 -8.73 15.69
C PRO A 43 -7.89 -9.69 16.75
N ASN A 44 -8.18 -9.17 17.94
CA ASN A 44 -8.75 -9.98 19.03
C ASN A 44 -10.10 -10.59 18.60
N ASN A 45 -10.29 -11.88 18.86
CA ASN A 45 -11.47 -12.66 18.46
C ASN A 45 -11.79 -12.60 16.95
N ASP A 46 -10.80 -12.34 16.09
CA ASP A 46 -10.96 -12.17 14.64
C ASP A 46 -11.92 -11.02 14.22
N VAL A 47 -12.19 -10.07 15.13
CA VAL A 47 -13.06 -8.92 14.90
C VAL A 47 -12.30 -7.62 15.14
N TYR A 48 -12.20 -6.78 14.10
CA TYR A 48 -11.63 -5.45 14.23
C TYR A 48 -12.60 -4.53 14.94
N GLN A 49 -12.13 -3.89 16.01
CA GLN A 49 -12.85 -2.85 16.69
C GLN A 49 -12.61 -1.51 15.96
N VAL A 50 -13.69 -0.86 15.52
CA VAL A 50 -13.64 0.38 14.73
C VAL A 50 -14.25 1.53 15.53
N SER A 51 -13.48 2.59 15.75
CA SER A 51 -13.96 3.83 16.38
C SER A 51 -13.93 4.98 15.38
N VAL A 52 -15.00 5.79 15.39
CA VAL A 52 -15.09 7.01 14.57
C VAL A 52 -14.82 8.22 15.46
N PHE A 53 -13.89 9.08 15.04
CA PHE A 53 -13.50 10.30 15.74
C PHE A 53 -13.84 11.51 14.88
N GLY A 54 -14.38 12.57 15.47
CA GLY A 54 -14.60 13.79 14.71
C GLY A 54 -15.56 14.80 15.28
N ASP A 55 -15.95 15.74 14.41
CA ASP A 55 -16.90 16.81 14.65
C ASP A 55 -18.27 16.50 14.02
N ASP A 56 -19.07 17.53 13.72
CA ASP A 56 -20.43 17.40 13.19
C ASP A 56 -20.55 16.56 11.91
N PHE A 57 -19.46 16.34 11.16
CA PHE A 57 -19.48 15.41 10.03
C PHE A 57 -19.45 13.93 10.45
N ALA A 58 -18.82 13.62 11.57
CA ALA A 58 -18.56 12.24 11.98
C ALA A 58 -19.81 11.42 12.30
N PRO A 59 -20.90 11.95 12.92
CA PRO A 59 -22.13 11.19 13.13
C PRO A 59 -22.76 10.70 11.82
N GLY A 60 -22.76 11.56 10.80
CA GLY A 60 -23.24 11.23 9.47
C GLY A 60 -22.39 10.14 8.81
N LEU A 61 -21.07 10.32 8.84
CA LEU A 61 -20.11 9.32 8.37
C LEU A 61 -20.30 7.96 9.07
N LEU A 62 -20.44 7.96 10.40
CA LEU A 62 -20.66 6.75 11.20
C LEU A 62 -21.94 6.03 10.78
N SER A 63 -23.05 6.76 10.61
CA SER A 63 -24.32 6.17 10.14
C SER A 63 -24.16 5.52 8.76
N GLY A 64 -23.46 6.19 7.84
CA GLY A 64 -23.16 5.63 6.52
C GLY A 64 -22.28 4.36 6.60
N LEU A 65 -21.28 4.33 7.49
CA LEU A 65 -20.41 3.19 7.72
C LEU A 65 -21.15 1.99 8.31
N GLN A 66 -22.02 2.22 9.29
CA GLN A 66 -22.87 1.18 9.88
C GLN A 66 -23.78 0.56 8.81
N ALA A 67 -24.36 1.37 7.93
CA ALA A 67 -25.14 0.87 6.81
C ALA A 67 -24.28 0.07 5.81
N ALA A 68 -23.06 0.54 5.52
CA ALA A 68 -22.16 -0.10 4.56
C ALA A 68 -21.62 -1.48 5.03
N PHE A 69 -21.42 -1.64 6.33
CA PHE A 69 -20.79 -2.82 6.93
C PHE A 69 -21.73 -3.63 7.82
N ASN A 70 -23.05 -3.42 7.73
CA ASN A 70 -24.03 -4.08 8.60
C ASN A 70 -23.94 -5.62 8.62
N SER A 71 -23.55 -6.24 7.51
CA SER A 71 -23.42 -7.68 7.34
C SER A 71 -21.98 -8.19 7.47
N ASP A 72 -21.01 -7.30 7.72
CA ASP A 72 -19.60 -7.67 7.81
C ASP A 72 -19.24 -8.05 9.25
N VAL A 73 -19.28 -9.36 9.54
CA VAL A 73 -18.98 -9.92 10.86
C VAL A 73 -17.53 -9.70 11.32
N ARG A 74 -16.64 -9.24 10.43
CA ARG A 74 -15.23 -8.96 10.77
C ARG A 74 -15.07 -7.64 11.50
N LEU A 75 -16.08 -6.77 11.50
CA LEU A 75 -16.01 -5.44 12.08
C LEU A 75 -17.01 -5.29 13.22
N ASN A 76 -16.56 -4.69 14.32
CA ASN A 76 -17.43 -4.12 15.33
C ASN A 76 -17.27 -2.59 15.30
N ILE A 77 -18.22 -1.90 14.68
CA ILE A 77 -18.21 -0.44 14.60
C ILE A 77 -18.91 0.12 15.83
N GLN A 78 -18.18 0.91 16.63
CA GLN A 78 -18.75 1.57 17.80
C GLN A 78 -19.93 2.45 17.40
N LYS A 79 -20.98 2.44 18.23
CA LYS A 79 -22.24 3.14 17.92
C LYS A 79 -22.18 4.65 18.15
N GLN A 80 -21.14 5.12 18.81
CA GLN A 80 -20.98 6.52 19.16
C GLN A 80 -19.69 7.06 18.54
N VAL A 81 -19.73 8.34 18.18
CA VAL A 81 -18.55 9.09 17.76
C VAL A 81 -17.80 9.51 19.01
N THR A 82 -16.48 9.30 18.99
CA THR A 82 -15.58 9.92 19.96
C THR A 82 -15.31 11.36 19.53
N PRO A 83 -15.67 12.38 20.34
CA PRO A 83 -15.52 13.76 19.92
C PRO A 83 -14.06 14.13 19.64
N LEU A 84 -13.81 14.71 18.46
CA LEU A 84 -12.56 15.34 18.09
C LEU A 84 -12.88 16.59 17.27
N THR A 85 -13.13 17.69 17.97
CA THR A 85 -13.63 18.93 17.36
C THR A 85 -12.77 20.12 17.74
N GLY A 86 -12.87 21.22 16.98
CA GLY A 86 -12.36 22.52 17.40
C GLY A 86 -10.85 22.54 17.66
N ILE A 87 -10.05 21.97 16.75
CA ILE A 87 -8.59 22.03 16.74
C ILE A 87 -8.10 23.49 16.78
N ALA A 88 -8.80 24.42 16.13
CA ALA A 88 -8.47 25.83 16.13
C ALA A 88 -8.90 26.60 17.40
N MET A 89 -9.66 25.98 18.31
CA MET A 89 -10.17 26.62 19.53
C MET A 89 -9.09 26.82 20.60
N ARG A 90 -9.34 27.71 21.57
CA ARG A 90 -8.35 28.08 22.60
C ARG A 90 -8.03 26.95 23.59
N ASN A 91 -8.99 26.08 23.92
CA ASN A 91 -8.82 24.97 24.86
C ASN A 91 -8.17 23.72 24.20
N PHE A 92 -7.23 23.93 23.29
CA PHE A 92 -6.64 22.86 22.49
C PHE A 92 -5.93 21.80 23.34
N ASP A 93 -5.18 22.19 24.37
CA ASP A 93 -4.50 21.23 25.24
C ASP A 93 -5.46 20.31 26.00
N ALA A 94 -6.60 20.86 26.45
CA ALA A 94 -7.65 20.05 27.08
C ALA A 94 -8.27 19.05 26.08
N LYS A 95 -8.38 19.43 24.80
CA LYS A 95 -8.86 18.54 23.73
C LYS A 95 -7.85 17.43 23.42
N VAL A 96 -6.55 17.74 23.43
CA VAL A 96 -5.49 16.71 23.30
C VAL A 96 -5.57 15.72 24.46
N ALA A 97 -5.66 16.20 25.70
CA ALA A 97 -5.77 15.33 26.88
C ALA A 97 -7.06 14.48 26.85
N ALA A 98 -8.18 15.05 26.41
CA ALA A 98 -9.42 14.30 26.24
C ALA A 98 -9.29 13.20 25.17
N LEU A 99 -8.59 13.46 24.06
CA LEU A 99 -8.30 12.47 23.04
C LEU A 99 -7.37 11.38 23.57
N GLU A 100 -6.32 11.72 24.33
CA GLU A 100 -5.41 10.76 24.95
C GLU A 100 -6.17 9.78 25.86
N ASN A 101 -7.05 10.29 26.72
CA ASN A 101 -7.89 9.47 27.57
C ASN A 101 -8.82 8.57 26.74
N ALA A 102 -9.51 9.12 25.75
CA ALA A 102 -10.41 8.34 24.91
C ALA A 102 -9.68 7.24 24.12
N VAL A 103 -8.44 7.49 23.68
CA VAL A 103 -7.61 6.51 22.98
C VAL A 103 -7.09 5.42 23.92
N ALA A 104 -6.77 5.77 25.16
CA ALA A 104 -6.35 4.83 26.18
C ALA A 104 -7.50 3.91 26.64
N ASP A 105 -8.70 4.47 26.82
CA ASP A 105 -9.85 3.75 27.38
C ASP A 105 -10.52 2.80 26.37
N GLN A 106 -10.41 3.09 25.06
CA GLN A 106 -11.13 2.34 24.03
C GLN A 106 -10.26 1.30 23.32
N PRO A 107 -10.67 0.01 23.31
CA PRO A 107 -9.99 -0.98 22.50
C PRO A 107 -10.42 -0.86 21.02
N PHE A 108 -9.70 -0.09 20.18
CA PHE A 108 -9.96 -0.02 18.72
C PHE A 108 -8.75 -0.40 17.84
N ASN A 109 -8.92 -1.29 16.88
CA ASN A 109 -7.87 -1.60 15.89
C ASN A 109 -7.80 -0.55 14.77
N ILE A 110 -8.95 0.07 14.49
CA ILE A 110 -9.13 0.99 13.37
C ILE A 110 -9.73 2.30 13.91
N ALA A 111 -9.09 3.42 13.61
CA ALA A 111 -9.64 4.75 13.81
C ALA A 111 -10.03 5.36 12.47
N ILE A 112 -11.27 5.82 12.36
CA ILE A 112 -11.73 6.62 11.23
C ILE A 112 -11.91 8.05 11.74
N VAL A 113 -11.14 9.00 11.22
CA VAL A 113 -11.08 10.36 11.74
C VAL A 113 -11.61 11.34 10.68
N MET A 114 -12.56 12.20 11.05
CA MET A 114 -13.03 13.29 10.19
C MET A 114 -13.28 14.54 11.04
N THR A 115 -12.45 15.55 10.87
CA THR A 115 -12.52 16.79 11.67
C THR A 115 -11.97 17.98 10.90
N GLY A 116 -12.47 19.17 11.21
CA GLY A 116 -12.05 20.44 10.60
C GLY A 116 -13.21 21.36 10.21
N GLN A 117 -14.45 20.90 10.35
CA GLN A 117 -15.65 21.68 10.06
C GLN A 117 -15.76 22.91 10.97
N GLU A 118 -15.46 22.72 12.25
CA GLU A 118 -15.54 23.75 13.28
C GLU A 118 -14.29 24.65 13.32
N ASP A 119 -13.25 24.28 12.60
CA ASP A 119 -11.94 24.94 12.66
C ASP A 119 -11.84 26.18 11.79
N ARG A 120 -12.94 26.58 11.18
CA ARG A 120 -13.06 27.77 10.33
C ARG A 120 -13.17 29.06 11.17
N ILE A 121 -12.30 29.18 12.17
CA ILE A 121 -12.22 30.29 13.12
C ILE A 121 -10.77 30.76 13.29
N SER A 122 -10.58 32.02 13.67
CA SER A 122 -9.25 32.52 14.01
C SER A 122 -8.68 31.81 15.22
N ILE A 123 -7.40 31.44 15.17
CA ILE A 123 -6.70 30.89 16.32
C ILE A 123 -6.28 32.03 17.24
N ARG A 124 -6.47 31.83 18.56
CA ARG A 124 -5.82 32.64 19.59
C ARG A 124 -4.75 31.79 20.25
N THR A 125 -3.51 32.25 20.17
CA THR A 125 -2.37 31.63 20.86
C THR A 125 -2.38 32.00 22.35
N ASP A 126 -1.57 31.29 23.15
CA ASP A 126 -1.58 31.43 24.61
C ASP A 126 -1.08 32.82 25.08
N ASP A 127 -0.26 33.48 24.27
CA ASP A 127 0.17 34.88 24.42
C ASP A 127 -0.93 35.90 24.07
N GLY A 128 -2.13 35.43 23.69
CA GLY A 128 -3.28 36.27 23.34
C GLY A 128 -3.27 36.80 21.91
N LYS A 129 -2.23 36.50 21.11
CA LYS A 129 -2.17 36.93 19.71
C LYS A 129 -3.26 36.23 18.90
N ARG A 130 -3.98 37.02 18.10
CA ARG A 130 -4.98 36.50 17.15
C ARG A 130 -4.31 36.22 15.82
N LEU A 131 -4.34 34.97 15.37
CA LEU A 131 -3.93 34.55 14.05
C LEU A 131 -5.16 34.59 13.12
N PRO A 132 -5.21 35.48 12.12
CA PRO A 132 -6.33 35.58 11.20
C PRO A 132 -6.56 34.26 10.47
N LEU A 133 -7.83 33.92 10.27
CA LEU A 133 -8.24 32.69 9.59
C LEU A 133 -7.55 32.57 8.21
N GLY A 134 -6.94 31.41 7.93
CA GLY A 134 -6.30 31.13 6.64
C GLY A 134 -4.98 31.86 6.39
N SER A 135 -4.49 32.70 7.31
CA SER A 135 -3.15 33.29 7.21
C SER A 135 -2.06 32.22 7.30
N GLU A 136 -0.85 32.52 6.81
CA GLU A 136 0.29 31.59 6.91
C GLU A 136 0.58 31.21 8.36
N ALA A 137 0.58 32.19 9.27
CA ALA A 137 0.76 31.93 10.70
C ALA A 137 -0.35 31.03 11.27
N TRP A 138 -1.59 31.16 10.80
CA TRP A 138 -2.68 30.27 11.18
C TRP A 138 -2.45 28.84 10.69
N LEU A 139 -2.00 28.65 9.44
CA LEU A 139 -1.70 27.33 8.88
C LEU A 139 -0.54 26.65 9.62
N ILE A 140 0.50 27.38 9.97
CA ILE A 140 1.63 26.87 10.76
C ILE A 140 1.14 26.36 12.13
N GLU A 141 0.35 27.17 12.84
CA GLU A 141 -0.17 26.78 14.15
C GLU A 141 -1.19 25.62 14.04
N TYR A 142 -2.06 25.64 13.04
CA TYR A 142 -2.99 24.55 12.79
C TYR A 142 -2.26 23.22 12.49
N THR A 143 -1.20 23.28 11.68
CA THR A 143 -0.33 22.13 11.38
C THR A 143 0.31 21.57 12.66
N ARG A 144 0.84 22.45 13.52
CA ARG A 144 1.42 22.04 14.81
C ARG A 144 0.38 21.31 15.69
N ARG A 145 -0.86 21.79 15.69
CA ARG A 145 -1.96 21.18 16.45
C ARG A 145 -2.39 19.83 15.87
N ILE A 146 -2.55 19.74 14.55
CA ILE A 146 -2.81 18.46 13.86
C ILE A 146 -1.72 17.43 14.17
N ASP A 147 -0.44 17.82 14.09
CA ASP A 147 0.69 16.92 14.39
C ASP A 147 0.63 16.38 15.82
N ARG A 148 0.19 17.20 16.79
CA ARG A 148 0.01 16.75 18.18
C ARG A 148 -1.12 15.73 18.29
N LEU A 149 -2.25 15.95 17.63
CA LEU A 149 -3.37 15.00 17.64
C LEU A 149 -3.02 13.69 16.94
N MET A 150 -2.37 13.75 15.78
CA MET A 150 -1.96 12.55 15.05
C MET A 150 -0.98 11.68 15.85
N ARG A 151 -0.09 12.30 16.64
CA ARG A 151 0.81 11.58 17.55
C ARG A 151 0.08 10.77 18.60
N VAL A 152 -1.08 11.22 19.09
CA VAL A 152 -1.89 10.45 20.06
C VAL A 152 -2.33 9.11 19.47
N PHE A 153 -2.73 9.07 18.20
CA PHE A 153 -3.15 7.81 17.56
C PHE A 153 -1.98 6.84 17.33
N LYS A 154 -0.75 7.34 17.11
CA LYS A 154 0.42 6.49 16.87
C LYS A 154 0.80 5.64 18.07
N THR A 155 0.47 6.06 19.30
CA THR A 155 0.81 5.31 20.51
C THR A 155 0.08 3.97 20.61
N ARG A 156 -1.03 3.80 19.87
CA ARG A 156 -1.89 2.61 19.93
C ARG A 156 -1.62 1.57 18.84
N SER A 157 -0.67 1.82 17.94
CA SER A 157 -0.42 1.01 16.73
C SER A 157 -1.71 0.69 15.96
N ALA A 158 -2.67 1.62 15.95
CA ALA A 158 -3.94 1.47 15.26
C ALA A 158 -3.83 1.95 13.81
N ALA A 159 -4.60 1.34 12.92
CA ALA A 159 -4.72 1.79 11.56
C ALA A 159 -5.63 3.02 11.50
N VAL A 160 -5.13 4.14 10.99
CA VAL A 160 -5.85 5.41 10.97
C VAL A 160 -6.23 5.77 9.53
N TYR A 161 -7.53 5.87 9.29
CA TYR A 161 -8.12 6.42 8.07
C TYR A 161 -8.57 7.86 8.36
N TRP A 162 -7.89 8.84 7.78
CA TRP A 162 -8.24 10.24 7.95
C TRP A 162 -9.02 10.74 6.73
N VAL A 163 -10.30 11.03 6.93
CA VAL A 163 -11.20 11.54 5.89
C VAL A 163 -11.04 13.05 5.77
N GLY A 164 -10.70 13.51 4.56
CA GLY A 164 -10.62 14.93 4.24
C GLY A 164 -11.99 15.61 4.29
N LEU A 165 -11.96 16.94 4.47
CA LEU A 165 -13.15 17.77 4.41
C LEU A 165 -13.73 17.77 2.98
N PRO A 166 -15.06 17.72 2.84
CA PRO A 166 -15.69 17.86 1.54
C PRO A 166 -15.65 19.32 1.07
N ASN A 167 -16.02 19.55 -0.19
CA ASN A 167 -16.28 20.90 -0.67
C ASN A 167 -17.46 21.56 0.08
N LEU A 168 -17.47 22.89 0.13
CA LEU A 168 -18.47 23.70 0.84
C LEU A 168 -19.08 24.73 -0.11
N ALA A 169 -20.33 25.13 0.13
CA ALA A 169 -21.02 26.06 -0.77
C ALA A 169 -20.43 27.47 -0.78
N ARG A 170 -19.93 27.95 0.37
CA ARG A 170 -19.28 29.26 0.48
C ARG A 170 -17.83 29.16 0.00
N SER A 171 -17.45 30.02 -0.94
CA SER A 171 -16.11 30.00 -1.55
C SER A 171 -14.99 30.15 -0.53
N ASP A 172 -15.09 31.11 0.39
CA ASP A 172 -14.09 31.33 1.45
C ASP A 172 -13.93 30.11 2.37
N ALA A 173 -15.04 29.46 2.74
CA ALA A 173 -15.02 28.24 3.52
C ALA A 173 -14.42 27.07 2.73
N ASN A 174 -14.73 26.99 1.44
CA ASN A 174 -14.25 25.94 0.55
C ASN A 174 -12.74 26.04 0.27
N ASP A 175 -12.24 27.26 0.04
CA ASP A 175 -10.81 27.53 -0.14
C ASP A 175 -10.02 27.17 1.11
N LEU A 176 -10.57 27.49 2.29
CA LEU A 176 -9.96 27.10 3.56
C LEU A 176 -10.00 25.58 3.77
N ALA A 177 -11.11 24.91 3.43
CA ALA A 177 -11.22 23.45 3.53
C ALA A 177 -10.15 22.75 2.67
N GLN A 178 -9.88 23.25 1.47
CA GLN A 178 -8.79 22.75 0.63
C GLN A 178 -7.41 22.92 1.28
N ARG A 179 -7.11 24.10 1.84
CA ARG A 179 -5.85 24.34 2.55
C ARG A 179 -5.70 23.43 3.79
N ILE A 180 -6.78 23.21 4.53
CA ILE A 180 -6.81 22.28 5.67
C ILE A 180 -6.56 20.84 5.18
N ASN A 181 -7.20 20.43 4.07
CA ASN A 181 -6.98 19.13 3.47
C ASN A 181 -5.55 18.92 3.01
N ASP A 182 -4.89 19.93 2.46
CA ASP A 182 -3.49 19.84 2.05
C ASP A 182 -2.58 19.56 3.25
N VAL A 183 -2.79 20.29 4.36
CA VAL A 183 -2.08 20.04 5.64
C VAL A 183 -2.36 18.63 6.14
N ILE A 184 -3.63 18.22 6.23
CA ILE A 184 -4.03 16.90 6.73
C ILE A 184 -3.42 15.80 5.86
N ARG A 185 -3.48 15.93 4.53
CA ARG A 185 -2.94 14.94 3.58
C ARG A 185 -1.43 14.78 3.76
N GLU A 186 -0.69 15.88 3.85
CA GLU A 186 0.76 15.87 4.10
C GLU A 186 1.08 15.18 5.44
N ARG A 187 0.39 15.58 6.52
CA ARG A 187 0.66 15.03 7.86
C ARG A 187 0.20 13.59 8.02
N ALA A 188 -0.89 13.20 7.37
CA ALA A 188 -1.32 11.80 7.32
C ALA A 188 -0.24 10.92 6.67
N TYR A 189 0.30 11.34 5.52
CA TYR A 189 1.38 10.62 4.84
C TYR A 189 2.62 10.46 5.73
N LEU A 190 3.08 11.54 6.36
CA LEU A 190 4.25 11.50 7.25
C LEU A 190 4.05 10.63 8.50
N ASN A 191 2.80 10.44 8.93
CA ASN A 191 2.48 9.61 10.08
C ASN A 191 2.10 8.15 9.72
N GLY A 192 2.11 7.80 8.42
CA GLY A 192 1.73 6.46 7.95
C GLY A 192 0.22 6.21 7.99
N PHE A 193 -0.59 7.27 7.97
CA PHE A 193 -2.05 7.19 7.94
C PHE A 193 -2.56 7.21 6.50
N LYS A 194 -3.72 6.59 6.27
CA LYS A 194 -4.39 6.67 4.97
C LYS A 194 -5.27 7.92 4.92
N TYR A 195 -4.91 8.87 4.06
CA TYR A 195 -5.77 10.00 3.74
C TYR A 195 -6.83 9.60 2.71
N ILE A 196 -8.09 9.92 2.99
CA ILE A 196 -9.22 9.65 2.10
C ILE A 196 -9.74 10.99 1.56
N ASP A 197 -9.62 11.18 0.25
CA ASP A 197 -10.11 12.38 -0.41
C ASP A 197 -11.63 12.31 -0.63
N ALA A 198 -12.38 13.00 0.23
CA ALA A 198 -13.82 13.18 0.05
C ALA A 198 -14.16 14.39 -0.84
N TYR A 199 -13.23 15.32 -1.06
CA TYR A 199 -13.52 16.61 -1.71
C TYR A 199 -14.04 16.42 -3.12
N GLN A 200 -13.31 15.68 -3.95
CA GLN A 200 -13.66 15.41 -5.35
C GLN A 200 -14.98 14.64 -5.49
N GLY A 201 -15.33 13.84 -4.48
CA GLY A 201 -16.54 13.02 -4.46
C GLY A 201 -17.86 13.80 -4.45
N PHE A 202 -17.80 15.08 -4.06
CA PHE A 202 -18.96 15.95 -3.93
C PHE A 202 -18.87 17.18 -4.83
N SER A 203 -17.88 17.23 -5.73
CA SER A 203 -17.76 18.29 -6.72
C SER A 203 -18.62 18.02 -7.96
N ASP A 204 -19.01 19.11 -8.63
CA ASP A 204 -19.59 19.05 -9.98
C ASP A 204 -18.50 18.82 -11.05
N ASP A 205 -18.92 18.76 -12.32
CA ASP A 205 -18.03 18.56 -13.47
C ASP A 205 -16.97 19.66 -13.64
N ASN A 206 -17.19 20.84 -13.02
CA ASN A 206 -16.27 21.97 -13.02
C ASN A 206 -15.39 22.02 -11.75
N GLY A 207 -15.50 21.02 -10.87
CA GLY A 207 -14.79 20.99 -9.59
C GLY A 207 -15.41 21.85 -8.49
N GLY A 208 -16.57 22.47 -8.75
CA GLY A 208 -17.30 23.35 -7.86
C GLY A 208 -18.23 22.62 -6.89
N TYR A 209 -18.83 23.36 -5.97
CA TYR A 209 -19.82 22.82 -5.04
C TYR A 209 -21.12 22.47 -5.75
N SER A 210 -21.62 21.25 -5.53
CA SER A 210 -22.99 20.87 -5.88
C SER A 210 -23.72 20.22 -4.71
N ALA A 211 -24.98 20.60 -4.54
CA ALA A 211 -25.86 19.93 -3.59
C ALA A 211 -26.37 18.57 -4.11
N TYR A 212 -26.36 18.38 -5.42
CA TYR A 212 -26.81 17.17 -6.10
C TYR A 212 -25.63 16.40 -6.70
N GLY A 213 -25.74 15.07 -6.72
CA GLY A 213 -24.76 14.24 -7.41
C GLY A 213 -25.21 12.79 -7.47
N PRO A 214 -24.45 11.94 -8.19
CA PRO A 214 -24.74 10.53 -8.25
C PRO A 214 -24.58 9.90 -6.87
N ASP A 215 -25.57 9.10 -6.45
CA ASP A 215 -25.46 8.18 -5.33
C ASP A 215 -24.64 6.93 -5.72
N LEU A 216 -24.68 5.87 -4.90
CA LEU A 216 -23.91 4.65 -5.13
C LEU A 216 -24.44 3.85 -6.33
N GLU A 217 -25.71 4.02 -6.65
CA GLU A 217 -26.39 3.42 -7.79
C GLU A 217 -26.27 4.28 -9.07
N GLY A 218 -25.63 5.45 -8.96
CA GLY A 218 -25.45 6.39 -10.06
C GLY A 218 -26.64 7.33 -10.30
N ALA A 219 -27.70 7.24 -9.49
CA ALA A 219 -28.85 8.12 -9.61
C ALA A 219 -28.53 9.49 -9.01
N ILE A 220 -28.91 10.56 -9.71
CA ILE A 220 -28.72 11.92 -9.20
C ILE A 220 -29.69 12.16 -8.04
N ARG A 221 -29.13 12.42 -6.85
CA ARG A 221 -29.88 12.72 -5.62
C ARG A 221 -29.33 13.97 -4.93
N LEU A 222 -30.14 14.52 -4.03
CA LEU A 222 -29.69 15.54 -3.10
C LEU A 222 -28.75 14.90 -2.07
N LEU A 223 -27.47 15.26 -2.12
CA LEU A 223 -26.42 14.75 -1.23
C LEU A 223 -26.08 15.72 -0.10
N ARG A 224 -26.29 17.02 -0.31
CA ARG A 224 -25.99 18.06 0.68
C ARG A 224 -27.27 18.71 1.20
N LEU A 225 -27.24 19.12 2.47
CA LEU A 225 -28.30 19.90 3.08
C LEU A 225 -28.26 21.35 2.58
N ARG A 226 -29.38 22.05 2.79
CA ARG A 226 -29.58 23.45 2.34
C ARG A 226 -28.58 24.43 2.95
N ASP A 227 -27.94 24.07 4.05
CA ASP A 227 -26.92 24.89 4.72
C ASP A 227 -25.59 24.98 3.93
N GLY A 228 -25.42 24.18 2.87
CA GLY A 228 -24.20 24.18 2.06
C GLY A 228 -23.00 23.51 2.73
N VAL A 229 -23.21 22.83 3.87
CA VAL A 229 -22.17 22.24 4.71
C VAL A 229 -22.47 20.78 4.97
N ASN A 230 -23.64 20.44 5.51
CA ASN A 230 -23.93 19.09 5.96
C ASN A 230 -24.48 18.18 4.84
N PHE A 231 -24.66 16.90 5.16
CA PHE A 231 -25.07 15.86 4.22
C PHE A 231 -26.48 15.34 4.51
N THR A 232 -27.17 14.90 3.46
CA THR A 232 -28.36 14.06 3.59
C THR A 232 -27.96 12.64 3.97
N VAL A 233 -28.93 11.76 4.26
CA VAL A 233 -28.67 10.33 4.48
C VAL A 233 -27.98 9.69 3.26
N ALA A 234 -28.42 10.03 2.04
CA ALA A 234 -27.77 9.57 0.81
C ALA A 234 -26.34 10.11 0.67
N GLY A 235 -26.13 11.40 0.99
CA GLY A 235 -24.80 12.01 1.02
C GLY A 235 -23.84 11.34 2.02
N ASN A 236 -24.32 11.04 3.22
CA ASN A 236 -23.56 10.33 4.25
C ASN A 236 -23.24 8.89 3.86
N ARG A 237 -24.16 8.19 3.19
CA ARG A 237 -23.88 6.86 2.63
C ARG A 237 -22.79 6.90 1.56
N LYS A 238 -22.80 7.93 0.69
CA LYS A 238 -21.74 8.19 -0.28
C LYS A 238 -20.42 8.57 0.39
N LEU A 239 -20.44 9.39 1.43
CA LEU A 239 -19.25 9.77 2.20
C LEU A 239 -18.57 8.54 2.81
N ALA A 240 -19.37 7.66 3.44
CA ALA A 240 -18.88 6.40 3.98
C ALA A 240 -18.34 5.45 2.92
N HIS A 241 -18.82 5.54 1.67
CA HIS A 241 -18.33 4.70 0.58
C HIS A 241 -16.86 5.00 0.22
N PHE A 242 -16.38 6.25 0.41
CA PHE A 242 -14.96 6.55 0.22
C PHE A 242 -14.08 5.79 1.21
N VAL A 243 -14.53 5.67 2.47
CA VAL A 243 -13.84 4.85 3.47
C VAL A 243 -13.97 3.38 3.16
N GLU A 244 -15.16 2.94 2.75
CA GLU A 244 -15.46 1.56 2.38
C GLU A 244 -14.50 1.04 1.29
N LYS A 245 -14.25 1.88 0.26
CA LYS A 245 -13.36 1.57 -0.86
C LYS A 245 -11.93 1.28 -0.44
N GLU A 246 -11.44 1.98 0.58
CA GLU A 246 -10.07 1.79 1.11
C GLU A 246 -10.00 0.67 2.15
N LEU A 247 -11.00 0.58 3.03
CA LEU A 247 -11.01 -0.37 4.15
C LEU A 247 -11.25 -1.82 3.69
N ARG A 248 -12.14 -2.07 2.71
CA ARG A 248 -12.45 -3.44 2.28
C ARG A 248 -11.23 -4.20 1.73
N PRO A 249 -10.42 -3.63 0.82
CA PRO A 249 -9.18 -4.28 0.36
C PRO A 249 -8.22 -4.58 1.51
N ASP A 250 -8.04 -3.66 2.45
CA ASP A 250 -7.14 -3.87 3.59
C ASP A 250 -7.60 -5.04 4.47
N LEU A 251 -8.91 -5.17 4.71
CA LEU A 251 -9.46 -6.31 5.45
C LEU A 251 -9.22 -7.64 4.74
N ILE A 252 -9.23 -7.65 3.40
CA ILE A 252 -8.92 -8.84 2.61
C ILE A 252 -7.43 -9.16 2.69
N GLN A 253 -6.56 -8.16 2.52
CA GLN A 253 -5.12 -8.31 2.57
C GLN A 253 -4.65 -8.81 3.95
N ALA A 254 -5.18 -8.24 5.03
CA ALA A 254 -4.86 -8.66 6.38
C ALA A 254 -5.28 -10.12 6.64
N LYS A 255 -6.44 -10.54 6.12
CA LYS A 255 -6.88 -11.95 6.17
C LYS A 255 -5.98 -12.88 5.34
N GLN A 256 -5.51 -12.44 4.18
CA GLN A 256 -4.58 -13.21 3.36
C GLN A 256 -3.24 -13.41 4.07
N ASN A 257 -2.73 -12.36 4.73
CA ASN A 257 -1.50 -12.43 5.51
C ASN A 257 -1.60 -13.36 6.72
N ARG A 258 -2.77 -13.46 7.34
CA ARG A 258 -3.04 -14.47 8.38
C ARG A 258 -2.94 -15.90 7.86
N ASN A 259 -3.28 -16.14 6.60
CA ASN A 259 -3.36 -17.47 5.99
C ASN A 259 -2.05 -17.93 5.32
N ILE A 260 -0.94 -17.21 5.51
CA ILE A 260 0.37 -17.64 4.98
C ILE A 260 0.78 -18.93 5.72
N PRO A 261 1.04 -20.04 5.01
CA PRO A 261 1.46 -21.30 5.62
C PRO A 261 2.73 -21.10 6.45
N LEU A 262 2.71 -21.59 7.69
CA LEU A 262 3.91 -21.65 8.52
C LEU A 262 4.96 -22.52 7.82
N LEU A 263 6.21 -22.06 7.81
CA LEU A 263 7.34 -22.82 7.27
C LEU A 263 7.66 -24.00 8.20
N GLY A 264 8.06 -25.12 7.62
CA GLY A 264 8.39 -26.36 8.34
C GLY A 264 7.19 -27.30 8.52
N SER A 265 7.47 -28.57 8.81
CA SER A 265 6.45 -29.58 9.05
C SER A 265 5.73 -29.35 10.40
N ASP A 266 4.50 -29.86 10.55
CA ASP A 266 3.74 -29.76 11.82
C ASP A 266 4.53 -30.28 13.03
N ALA A 267 5.37 -31.30 12.82
CA ALA A 267 6.24 -31.87 13.84
C ALA A 267 7.40 -30.94 14.24
N GLU A 268 7.90 -30.11 13.33
CA GLU A 268 8.92 -29.09 13.61
C GLU A 268 8.30 -27.88 14.32
N GLN A 269 7.10 -27.47 13.88
CA GLN A 269 6.34 -26.39 14.51
C GLN A 269 5.95 -26.73 15.96
N ALA A 270 5.54 -27.98 16.22
CA ALA A 270 5.18 -28.46 17.56
C ALA A 270 6.36 -28.50 18.54
N LYS A 271 7.59 -28.67 18.06
CA LYS A 271 8.80 -28.63 18.90
C LYS A 271 9.15 -27.21 19.35
N ILE A 272 8.84 -26.20 18.53
CA ILE A 272 9.16 -24.80 18.80
C ILE A 272 8.11 -24.16 19.72
N ASN A 273 6.84 -24.56 19.60
CA ASN A 273 5.77 -24.05 20.47
C ASN A 273 4.91 -25.17 21.09
N PRO A 274 5.43 -25.89 22.10
CA PRO A 274 4.75 -27.07 22.66
C PRO A 274 3.43 -26.76 23.38
N GLY A 275 3.17 -25.49 23.75
CA GLY A 275 1.94 -25.06 24.41
C GLY A 275 0.90 -24.41 23.49
N ASN A 276 1.27 -24.12 22.23
CA ASN A 276 0.43 -23.44 21.25
C ASN A 276 0.47 -24.19 19.91
N ALA A 277 0.19 -25.50 19.94
CA ALA A 277 -0.16 -26.23 18.73
C ALA A 277 -1.23 -25.41 18.03
N VAL A 278 -0.88 -24.85 16.87
CA VAL A 278 -1.69 -23.94 16.09
C VAL A 278 -3.10 -24.54 16.04
N LYS A 279 -4.04 -23.96 16.79
CA LYS A 279 -5.46 -24.21 16.54
C LYS A 279 -5.70 -23.65 15.15
N ALA A 280 -5.50 -24.47 14.13
CA ALA A 280 -6.00 -24.21 12.81
C ALA A 280 -7.45 -23.75 13.01
N PRO A 281 -7.85 -22.57 12.49
CA PRO A 281 -9.22 -22.14 12.62
C PRO A 281 -10.10 -23.28 12.10
N ALA A 282 -10.95 -23.83 12.97
CA ALA A 282 -11.90 -24.85 12.55
C ALA A 282 -12.64 -24.29 11.33
N PRO A 283 -12.83 -25.08 10.25
CA PRO A 283 -13.54 -24.61 9.07
C PRO A 283 -14.96 -24.22 9.51
N SER A 284 -15.20 -22.92 9.61
CA SER A 284 -16.53 -22.36 9.83
C SER A 284 -17.23 -22.35 8.48
N SER A 285 -17.66 -23.52 8.05
CA SER A 285 -18.67 -23.68 7.00
C SER A 285 -19.69 -24.71 7.48
N PRO A 286 -20.94 -24.31 7.75
CA PRO A 286 -21.98 -25.22 8.21
C PRO A 286 -22.61 -25.90 6.99
N VAL A 287 -21.84 -26.71 6.25
CA VAL A 287 -22.39 -27.63 5.23
C VAL A 287 -21.48 -28.85 5.14
N ALA A 288 -21.47 -29.69 6.18
CA ALA A 288 -21.11 -31.12 6.10
C ALA A 288 -21.12 -31.72 7.51
N ALA A 289 -22.31 -31.84 8.10
CA ALA A 289 -22.52 -32.74 9.23
C ALA A 289 -23.79 -33.54 8.96
N ASN A 290 -23.72 -34.41 7.95
CA ASN A 290 -24.58 -35.59 7.87
C ASN A 290 -23.67 -36.80 7.69
N ASN A 291 -23.54 -37.56 8.78
CA ASN A 291 -22.88 -38.86 8.81
C ASN A 291 -23.84 -39.88 8.19
N ASP A 292 -23.58 -40.32 6.97
CA ASP A 292 -24.14 -41.56 6.43
C ASP A 292 -23.00 -42.53 6.14
N ALA A 293 -22.93 -43.55 6.99
CA ALA A 293 -22.01 -44.66 6.93
C ALA A 293 -22.47 -45.67 5.86
N ASN A 294 -22.31 -45.37 4.57
CA ASN A 294 -22.10 -46.38 3.51
C ASN A 294 -21.85 -45.70 2.14
N ALA A 295 -20.59 -45.50 1.74
CA ALA A 295 -20.28 -45.21 0.34
C ALA A 295 -18.81 -45.56 0.01
N LYS A 296 -18.64 -46.30 -1.09
CA LYS A 296 -17.36 -46.78 -1.63
C LYS A 296 -16.43 -45.62 -1.99
N THR A 297 -15.15 -45.77 -1.67
CA THR A 297 -14.04 -44.88 -2.05
C THR A 297 -13.84 -44.85 -3.57
N PRO A 298 -13.72 -43.68 -4.21
CA PRO A 298 -13.18 -43.60 -5.57
C PRO A 298 -11.65 -43.53 -5.50
N ILE A 299 -11.01 -44.55 -6.06
CA ILE A 299 -9.56 -44.60 -6.29
C ILE A 299 -9.24 -43.70 -7.49
N VAL A 300 -8.57 -42.56 -7.26
CA VAL A 300 -7.99 -41.77 -8.36
C VAL A 300 -6.64 -42.37 -8.72
N ARG A 301 -6.59 -43.05 -9.86
CA ARG A 301 -5.39 -43.65 -10.46
C ARG A 301 -4.67 -42.59 -11.29
N ALA A 302 -3.42 -42.30 -10.96
CA ALA A 302 -2.55 -41.47 -11.79
C ALA A 302 -2.20 -42.21 -13.11
N PRO A 303 -2.32 -41.60 -14.30
CA PRO A 303 -1.73 -42.15 -15.51
C PRO A 303 -0.24 -41.78 -15.55
N GLY A 304 0.60 -42.82 -15.53
CA GLY A 304 2.05 -42.70 -15.65
C GLY A 304 2.52 -42.32 -17.05
N LEU A 305 3.70 -41.71 -17.05
CA LEU A 305 4.60 -41.59 -18.19
C LEU A 305 4.97 -42.98 -18.73
N ASN A 306 4.79 -43.21 -20.03
CA ASN A 306 5.69 -44.00 -20.87
C ASN A 306 5.37 -43.74 -22.35
N GLY A 307 6.38 -43.32 -23.09
CA GLY A 307 6.24 -42.79 -24.43
C GLY A 307 6.18 -43.83 -25.55
N THR A 308 5.81 -43.35 -26.73
CA THR A 308 6.29 -43.89 -28.01
C THR A 308 6.38 -42.76 -29.04
N ARG A 309 7.23 -43.01 -30.03
CA ARG A 309 8.04 -42.09 -30.85
C ARG A 309 7.29 -41.33 -31.95
N ALA A 310 7.91 -40.23 -32.34
CA ALA A 310 7.57 -39.32 -33.44
C ALA A 310 7.45 -39.95 -34.84
N SER A 311 6.60 -39.33 -35.66
CA SER A 311 6.66 -39.04 -37.12
C SER A 311 5.21 -38.81 -37.60
N ALA A 312 4.81 -37.90 -38.49
CA ALA A 312 5.47 -36.87 -39.29
C ALA A 312 4.37 -35.93 -39.84
N THR A 313 4.78 -34.72 -40.23
CA THR A 313 4.21 -33.88 -41.31
C THR A 313 2.71 -33.55 -41.30
N ALA A 314 2.38 -32.34 -40.82
CA ALA A 314 1.38 -31.49 -41.45
C ALA A 314 2.07 -30.17 -41.83
N ASP A 315 2.10 -29.88 -43.12
CA ASP A 315 2.81 -28.77 -43.75
C ASP A 315 2.36 -27.41 -43.21
N ALA A 316 3.29 -26.66 -42.62
CA ALA A 316 3.11 -25.25 -42.30
C ALA A 316 3.39 -24.39 -43.54
N SER A 317 2.50 -24.42 -44.52
CA SER A 317 2.45 -23.40 -45.58
C SER A 317 1.70 -22.17 -45.02
N GLY A 318 2.37 -21.37 -44.19
CA GLY A 318 1.75 -20.22 -43.53
C GLY A 318 2.57 -18.93 -43.50
N ASP A 319 3.71 -18.88 -44.19
CA ASP A 319 4.50 -17.65 -44.27
C ASP A 319 3.79 -16.63 -45.14
N GLN A 320 3.65 -15.39 -44.64
CA GLN A 320 3.15 -14.29 -45.44
C GLN A 320 4.29 -13.85 -46.37
N LYS A 321 4.16 -14.20 -47.67
CA LYS A 321 5.17 -13.92 -48.69
C LYS A 321 5.38 -12.41 -48.87
N GLN A 322 6.59 -12.04 -49.29
CA GLN A 322 6.94 -10.67 -49.65
C GLN A 322 5.95 -10.12 -50.67
N ASP A 323 5.44 -8.93 -50.41
CA ASP A 323 4.48 -8.26 -51.29
C ASP A 323 5.02 -6.86 -51.64
N ASP A 324 5.05 -6.56 -52.94
CA ASP A 324 5.61 -5.33 -53.47
C ASP A 324 4.46 -4.36 -53.78
N GLY A 325 4.17 -3.48 -52.81
CA GLY A 325 3.15 -2.46 -52.96
C GLY A 325 3.64 -1.28 -53.82
N LYS A 326 2.76 -0.66 -54.60
CA LYS A 326 3.07 0.58 -55.35
C LYS A 326 2.29 1.74 -54.76
N ILE A 327 2.96 2.82 -54.40
CA ILE A 327 2.32 4.08 -54.04
C ILE A 327 2.48 5.05 -55.20
N ILE A 328 1.35 5.57 -55.68
CA ILE A 328 1.30 6.55 -56.76
C ILE A 328 1.14 7.93 -56.12
N LEU A 329 2.18 8.76 -56.18
CA LEU A 329 2.17 10.11 -55.65
C LEU A 329 2.04 11.11 -56.80
N LYS A 330 1.05 12.00 -56.74
CA LYS A 330 0.95 13.14 -57.67
C LYS A 330 1.69 14.32 -57.09
N ILE A 331 2.75 14.74 -57.77
CA ILE A 331 3.62 15.85 -57.38
C ILE A 331 3.45 16.95 -58.44
N VAL A 332 3.09 18.16 -58.02
CA VAL A 332 2.95 19.29 -58.96
C VAL A 332 4.30 19.99 -59.07
N SER A 333 4.90 19.97 -60.26
CA SER A 333 6.17 20.67 -60.49
C SER A 333 5.94 22.16 -60.74
N GLY A 334 6.97 22.99 -60.53
CA GLY A 334 6.91 24.46 -60.40
C GLY A 334 6.35 25.26 -61.59
N ASN A 335 5.93 24.59 -62.66
CA ASN A 335 5.25 25.09 -63.84
C ASN A 335 3.78 24.64 -63.95
N GLY A 336 3.19 24.14 -62.85
CA GLY A 336 1.73 23.99 -62.67
C GLY A 336 1.10 22.75 -63.31
N ARG A 337 1.89 21.80 -63.84
CA ARG A 337 1.38 20.51 -64.32
C ARG A 337 1.68 19.40 -63.30
N ALA A 338 0.67 18.56 -63.03
CA ALA A 338 0.74 17.46 -62.08
C ALA A 338 1.44 16.26 -62.73
N GLU A 339 2.60 15.88 -62.18
CA GLU A 339 3.37 14.71 -62.61
C GLU A 339 3.19 13.59 -61.58
N THR A 340 2.98 12.37 -62.06
CA THR A 340 2.65 11.23 -61.20
C THR A 340 3.87 10.34 -61.05
N GLN A 341 4.44 10.26 -59.85
CA GLN A 341 5.62 9.44 -59.55
C GLN A 341 5.21 8.22 -58.74
N THR A 342 5.51 7.03 -59.25
CA THR A 342 5.18 5.76 -58.59
C THR A 342 6.39 5.25 -57.84
N ILE A 343 6.27 5.10 -56.53
CA ILE A 343 7.33 4.57 -55.67
C ILE A 343 6.96 3.13 -55.25
N PRO A 344 7.80 2.13 -55.56
CA PRO A 344 7.60 0.77 -55.06
C PRO A 344 8.04 0.68 -53.59
N ILE A 345 7.23 0.01 -52.76
CA ILE A 345 7.52 -0.29 -51.37
C ILE A 345 7.48 -1.80 -51.19
N VAL A 346 8.64 -2.36 -50.87
CA VAL A 346 8.80 -3.79 -50.60
C VAL A 346 8.46 -4.06 -49.14
N ARG A 347 7.49 -4.93 -48.88
CA ARG A 347 7.20 -5.43 -47.52
C ARG A 347 7.80 -6.83 -47.37
N PRO A 348 8.80 -7.02 -46.49
CA PRO A 348 9.47 -8.31 -46.33
C PRO A 348 8.54 -9.38 -45.76
N ALA A 349 8.83 -10.65 -46.06
CA ALA A 349 8.03 -11.78 -45.62
C ALA A 349 8.01 -11.91 -44.09
N ILE A 350 6.83 -12.22 -43.53
CA ILE A 350 6.65 -12.42 -42.09
C ILE A 350 6.54 -13.93 -41.82
N PRO A 351 7.41 -14.49 -40.95
CA PRO A 351 7.34 -15.91 -40.57
C PRO A 351 6.02 -16.25 -39.88
N ALA A 352 5.47 -17.43 -40.17
CA ALA A 352 4.20 -17.91 -39.63
C ALA A 352 4.13 -17.89 -38.08
N SER A 353 5.26 -18.03 -37.40
CA SER A 353 5.36 -17.95 -35.93
C SER A 353 4.99 -16.57 -35.38
N VAL A 354 5.29 -15.50 -36.12
CA VAL A 354 4.97 -14.12 -35.73
C VAL A 354 3.49 -13.82 -35.98
N VAL A 355 2.94 -14.30 -37.11
CA VAL A 355 1.52 -14.18 -37.43
C VAL A 355 0.65 -14.90 -36.39
N ALA A 356 1.06 -16.11 -35.98
CA ALA A 356 0.38 -16.88 -34.93
C ALA A 356 0.40 -16.17 -33.56
N LEU A 357 1.49 -15.45 -33.26
CA LEU A 357 1.65 -14.70 -32.01
C LEU A 357 0.78 -13.44 -31.98
N MET A 358 0.61 -12.78 -33.13
CA MET A 358 -0.30 -11.63 -33.27
C MET A 358 -1.77 -12.04 -33.23
N ALA A 359 -2.15 -13.12 -33.93
CA ALA A 359 -3.52 -13.65 -33.91
C ALA A 359 -3.95 -14.16 -32.52
N ARG A 360 -3.01 -14.71 -31.73
CA ARG A 360 -3.28 -15.16 -30.36
C ARG A 360 -3.54 -14.01 -29.39
N ARG A 361 -3.06 -12.79 -29.68
CA ARG A 361 -3.32 -11.58 -28.88
C ARG A 361 -4.76 -11.10 -29.00
N GLU A 362 -5.46 -11.45 -30.09
CA GLU A 362 -6.87 -11.10 -30.31
C GLU A 362 -7.83 -12.12 -29.68
N ALA A 363 -7.35 -13.31 -29.31
CA ALA A 363 -8.15 -14.29 -28.57
C ALA A 363 -8.22 -13.89 -27.08
N SER A 364 -9.44 -13.63 -26.63
CA SER A 364 -9.81 -13.17 -25.29
C SER A 364 -9.29 -14.07 -24.15
N GLY A 365 -8.26 -13.62 -23.43
CA GLY A 365 -7.91 -14.11 -22.10
C GLY A 365 -8.64 -13.31 -21.01
N GLN A 366 -9.14 -13.97 -19.96
CA GLN A 366 -9.80 -13.31 -18.82
C GLN A 366 -8.78 -12.60 -17.91
N ARG A 367 -9.24 -11.56 -17.21
CA ARG A 367 -8.46 -10.71 -16.30
C ARG A 367 -7.70 -11.54 -15.26
N GLY A 368 -6.43 -11.22 -15.04
CA GLY A 368 -5.64 -11.76 -13.92
C GLY A 368 -5.00 -13.12 -14.19
N ASP A 369 -5.10 -13.66 -15.40
CA ASP A 369 -4.44 -14.93 -15.73
C ASP A 369 -2.92 -14.80 -15.70
N LEU A 370 -2.27 -15.79 -15.08
CA LEU A 370 -0.83 -15.99 -15.08
C LEU A 370 -0.48 -16.93 -16.23
N LEU A 371 0.13 -16.38 -17.28
CA LEU A 371 0.66 -17.17 -18.39
C LEU A 371 2.07 -17.64 -18.01
N VAL A 372 2.18 -18.95 -17.81
CA VAL A 372 3.45 -19.65 -17.56
C VAL A 372 3.84 -20.37 -18.85
N ASP A 373 4.99 -20.03 -19.41
CA ASP A 373 5.51 -20.69 -20.61
C ASP A 373 6.98 -21.12 -20.42
N GLN A 374 7.35 -22.23 -21.05
CA GLN A 374 8.66 -22.85 -20.89
C GLN A 374 9.45 -22.70 -22.18
N ILE A 375 10.49 -21.89 -22.15
CA ILE A 375 11.33 -21.62 -23.32
C ILE A 375 12.50 -22.60 -23.33
N ALA A 376 12.95 -23.00 -24.52
CA ALA A 376 14.08 -23.91 -24.69
C ALA A 376 15.31 -23.40 -23.92
N GLY A 377 15.92 -24.28 -23.11
CA GLY A 377 16.97 -23.92 -22.15
C GLY A 377 16.56 -23.97 -20.68
N GLY A 378 15.32 -24.40 -20.36
CA GLY A 378 14.87 -24.65 -18.99
C GLY A 378 14.43 -23.39 -18.22
N LEU A 379 14.18 -22.29 -18.93
CA LEU A 379 13.71 -21.04 -18.36
C LEU A 379 12.18 -20.98 -18.40
N THR A 380 11.57 -20.74 -17.24
CA THR A 380 10.13 -20.55 -17.10
C THR A 380 9.82 -19.06 -17.09
N LEU A 381 9.07 -18.58 -18.07
CA LEU A 381 8.58 -17.22 -18.15
C LEU A 381 7.19 -17.15 -17.51
N MET A 382 6.99 -16.26 -16.54
CA MET A 382 5.68 -15.98 -15.96
C MET A 382 5.28 -14.54 -16.30
N SER A 383 4.13 -14.35 -16.92
CA SER A 383 3.59 -13.01 -17.23
C SER A 383 2.15 -12.88 -16.74
N SER A 384 1.83 -11.75 -16.13
CA SER A 384 0.47 -11.40 -15.69
C SER A 384 -0.07 -10.23 -16.49
N ILE A 385 -1.35 -10.31 -16.88
CA ILE A 385 -2.01 -9.28 -17.69
C ILE A 385 -2.70 -8.29 -16.75
N SER A 386 -2.18 -7.06 -16.65
CA SER A 386 -2.83 -5.92 -15.96
C SER A 386 -3.32 -4.90 -17.00
N PRO A 387 -4.56 -4.39 -16.91
CA PRO A 387 -5.07 -3.45 -17.91
C PRO A 387 -4.42 -2.07 -17.75
N SER A 388 -4.01 -1.47 -18.86
CA SER A 388 -3.76 -0.03 -18.93
C SER A 388 -5.10 0.70 -19.07
N GLY A 389 -5.41 1.55 -18.09
CA GLY A 389 -6.51 2.50 -18.16
C GLY A 389 -6.33 3.49 -19.32
N ASN A 390 -7.46 3.96 -19.83
CA ASN A 390 -7.62 4.73 -21.05
C ASN A 390 -6.71 5.98 -21.12
N ARG A 391 -6.22 6.26 -22.33
CA ARG A 391 -5.35 7.37 -22.69
C ARG A 391 -6.10 8.70 -22.62
N ASP A 392 -5.51 9.68 -21.95
CA ASP A 392 -5.14 10.96 -22.56
C ASP A 392 -4.28 11.79 -21.60
N ARG A 393 -3.01 12.00 -21.96
CA ARG A 393 -2.20 13.21 -21.69
C ARG A 393 -0.77 13.05 -22.21
N GLY A 394 -0.39 13.96 -23.11
CA GLY A 394 0.96 14.50 -23.28
C GLY A 394 2.07 13.53 -23.66
N ARG A 395 2.71 13.76 -24.81
CA ARG A 395 4.01 13.16 -25.14
C ARG A 395 5.07 13.61 -24.12
N LEU A 396 5.26 12.83 -23.05
CA LEU A 396 6.43 12.91 -22.19
C LEU A 396 7.59 12.16 -22.88
N SER A 397 8.82 12.65 -22.74
CA SER A 397 9.99 11.99 -23.31
C SER A 397 10.25 10.63 -22.62
N PRO A 398 10.88 9.66 -23.30
CA PRO A 398 11.07 8.30 -22.78
C PRO A 398 11.81 8.19 -21.44
N THR A 399 12.50 9.24 -21.00
CA THR A 399 13.21 9.30 -19.71
C THR A 399 12.34 9.70 -18.51
N GLN A 400 11.07 10.06 -18.71
CA GLN A 400 10.17 10.53 -17.64
C GLN A 400 8.95 9.63 -17.40
N ALA A 401 8.88 8.45 -18.03
CA ALA A 401 7.85 7.45 -17.72
C ALA A 401 8.28 6.54 -16.55
N PRO A 402 7.36 6.15 -15.64
CA PRO A 402 7.68 5.44 -14.39
C PRO A 402 8.16 3.97 -14.55
N TYR A 403 8.51 3.52 -15.76
CA TYR A 403 8.86 2.12 -16.04
C TYR A 403 10.06 1.93 -16.98
N PHE A 404 11.11 2.75 -16.87
CA PHE A 404 12.37 2.41 -17.54
C PHE A 404 13.24 1.55 -16.61
N ARG A 405 13.24 0.22 -16.81
CA ARG A 405 14.25 -0.69 -16.23
C ARG A 405 15.37 -0.87 -17.25
N LEU A 406 16.55 -0.33 -16.95
CA LEU A 406 17.76 -0.55 -17.73
C LEU A 406 18.33 -1.92 -17.35
N LEU A 407 18.13 -2.92 -18.22
CA LEU A 407 18.74 -4.24 -18.06
C LEU A 407 20.21 -4.16 -18.50
N VAL A 408 21.12 -4.02 -17.53
CA VAL A 408 22.55 -4.20 -17.78
C VAL A 408 22.86 -5.68 -17.68
N LYS A 409 23.35 -6.27 -18.78
CA LYS A 409 23.84 -7.64 -18.81
C LYS A 409 25.15 -7.72 -18.00
N GLY A 410 25.04 -8.04 -16.72
CA GLY A 410 26.21 -8.31 -15.88
C GLY A 410 26.82 -9.67 -16.24
N GLU A 411 27.92 -9.67 -16.98
CA GLU A 411 28.73 -10.88 -17.15
C GLU A 411 29.37 -11.22 -15.79
N ARG A 412 29.12 -12.44 -15.31
CA ARG A 412 29.71 -12.92 -14.05
C ARG A 412 31.22 -13.05 -14.23
N LEU A 413 31.98 -12.26 -13.47
CA LEU A 413 33.42 -12.42 -13.37
C LEU A 413 33.71 -13.81 -12.78
N ARG A 414 34.69 -14.53 -13.35
CA ARG A 414 35.09 -15.84 -12.84
C ARG A 414 35.67 -15.66 -11.43
N PRO A 415 35.17 -16.40 -10.41
CA PRO A 415 35.66 -16.27 -9.05
C PRO A 415 37.14 -16.65 -8.99
N LYS A 416 37.91 -15.88 -8.23
CA LYS A 416 39.33 -16.14 -7.97
C LYS A 416 39.45 -16.79 -6.59
N PRO A 417 40.29 -17.84 -6.42
CA PRO A 417 40.49 -18.49 -5.13
C PRO A 417 40.90 -17.49 -4.04
N GLY A 418 40.27 -17.55 -2.87
CA GLY A 418 40.58 -16.71 -1.71
C GLY A 418 39.90 -15.32 -1.66
N ARG A 419 38.92 -15.07 -2.55
CA ARG A 419 38.10 -13.85 -2.53
C ARG A 419 36.68 -14.19 -2.06
N ALA A 420 35.94 -13.20 -1.53
CA ALA A 420 34.64 -13.41 -0.86
C ALA A 420 33.52 -14.01 -1.75
N ASP A 421 33.77 -14.20 -3.05
CA ASP A 421 32.89 -14.84 -4.03
C ASP A 421 33.25 -16.32 -4.33
N ASP A 422 34.23 -16.92 -3.64
CA ASP A 422 34.50 -18.36 -3.69
C ASP A 422 33.59 -19.13 -2.71
N LEU A 423 32.48 -19.65 -3.23
CA LEU A 423 31.45 -20.37 -2.46
C LEU A 423 31.61 -21.90 -2.54
N THR A 424 32.81 -22.41 -2.86
CA THR A 424 33.03 -23.86 -2.98
C THR A 424 33.08 -24.55 -1.61
N TRP A 425 32.26 -25.61 -1.44
CA TRP A 425 32.19 -26.44 -0.24
C TRP A 425 32.55 -27.89 -0.56
N PRO A 426 33.29 -28.62 0.30
CA PRO A 426 33.86 -28.18 1.58
C PRO A 426 35.03 -27.19 1.41
N PRO A 427 35.30 -26.33 2.43
CA PRO A 427 36.36 -25.34 2.34
C PRO A 427 37.70 -26.05 2.18
N LYS A 428 38.50 -25.65 1.19
CA LYS A 428 39.87 -26.15 1.07
C LYS A 428 40.72 -25.57 2.21
N PRO A 429 41.59 -26.35 2.84
CA PRO A 429 42.44 -25.85 3.93
C PRO A 429 43.38 -24.74 3.41
N ASP A 430 43.43 -23.63 4.13
CA ASP A 430 44.25 -22.45 3.83
C ASP A 430 45.75 -22.81 3.84
N THR A 431 46.37 -22.93 2.65
CA THR A 431 47.81 -23.17 2.51
C THR A 431 48.66 -21.91 2.70
N THR A 432 48.07 -20.80 3.16
CA THR A 432 48.74 -19.49 3.30
C THR A 432 49.46 -19.29 4.63
N SER A 433 49.50 -20.32 5.50
CA SER A 433 50.10 -20.24 6.84
C SER A 433 51.54 -20.76 6.95
N GLU A 434 52.13 -21.34 5.89
CA GLU A 434 53.51 -21.84 5.90
C GLU A 434 54.46 -20.90 5.14
N ALA A 435 54.58 -19.66 5.62
CA ALA A 435 55.72 -18.81 5.29
C ALA A 435 56.81 -19.00 6.37
N LYS A 436 57.71 -19.94 6.10
CA LYS A 436 58.94 -20.21 6.88
C LYS A 436 59.78 -18.92 6.99
N PRO A 437 60.29 -18.54 8.18
CA PRO A 437 61.07 -17.31 8.35
C PRO A 437 62.40 -17.36 7.57
N MET A 438 62.69 -16.25 6.88
CA MET A 438 63.82 -16.02 5.98
C MET A 438 65.18 -16.30 6.62
N GLY A 439 65.95 -17.21 6.01
CA GLY A 439 67.38 -17.34 6.25
C GLY A 439 68.15 -16.21 5.57
N GLN A 440 69.05 -15.58 6.33
CA GLN A 440 69.99 -14.55 5.86
C GLN A 440 70.91 -15.11 4.76
N SER A 441 71.10 -14.35 3.68
CA SER A 441 72.22 -14.53 2.74
C SER A 441 73.33 -13.51 3.04
N PRO A 442 74.60 -13.84 2.73
CA PRO A 442 75.77 -13.30 3.40
C PRO A 442 76.27 -11.98 2.82
N ARG A 443 77.00 -11.23 3.64
CA ARG A 443 77.73 -10.01 3.26
C ARG A 443 78.80 -10.33 2.20
N GLY A 444 78.79 -9.55 1.13
CA GLY A 444 79.89 -9.29 0.22
C GLY A 444 79.96 -7.79 -0.01
#